data_AF-A0A8D8YY67-F1
#
_entry.id   AF-A0A8D8YY67-F1
#
_cell.length_a   1.000
_cell.length_b   1.000
_cell.length_c   1.000
_cell.angle_alpha   90.00
_cell.angle_beta   90.00
_cell.angle_gamma   90.00
#
_symmetry.space_group_name_H-M   'P 1'
#
loop_
_entity.id
_entity.type
_entity.pdbx_description
1 polymer ?
#
loop_
_entity_poly.entity_id
_entity_poly.type
_entity_poly.pdbx_seq_one_letter_code
_entity_poly.pdbx_strand_id
1 'polypeptide(L)'
;GKDLMKFPIFANAIAKCDAVLKEHNVDIMNILTNVEDTTIYDNILNSFVGIAAVQIGLVDMLHAMGIKPDGLIGHSVGELGCAYADGCLTVEQTIYAALVRGKASKEVELIPGMMAAIGLGSSQVTPFLPPDIEIACNNSSTSCTLSGPSESVHTFVNVLTRKCVFAKAVNVNNIAYHSRYIKPAAPLLLKYLQGAITEPKPRSPKWISTSVQEKDWNSDLAQYASPAYFTNNLLSRVYFEEGARHIPKNAIVIEIAPHALLAPIVKKSLDIETVHIALTNRSKSVNNIECLLEGIGNLYLNGCEPNVNAIYPDIEYPIPCDVPSISYFLTWDFSVKSDNGLERGCAKCWYKTFDLGICSKQKYQHLLDYKIGGKLLIPPAAYINFVLNFFMKMRPTTKSVAIENFRTYDCDMSVFQKGNSEISMNISRVGGKFAITSEGRVGTWSKNCETEQLLASGEIKAVDKMSVNIPEWKTEIGTLEFEAYLKNLKYSVHENQCLSHLTKYLEGYTGEILSKGRTFDLIDNCLKVVVIDRSDYKRPEVPYFVQNIVFNMDSVKEYNQGKSVQVFYDPETNEIISSAVTMKKIKTKEFLLDNP
;
A
#
# COMPACT_ATOMS: atom_id res chain seq x y z
N GLY A 1 -4.16 34.93 12.43
CA GLY A 1 -5.18 35.75 11.74
C GLY A 1 -4.54 36.70 10.74
N LYS A 2 -3.80 37.72 11.20
CA LYS A 2 -3.19 38.77 10.38
C LYS A 2 -2.59 38.29 9.04
N ASP A 3 -1.68 37.32 9.06
CA ASP A 3 -1.02 36.88 7.83
C ASP A 3 -2.00 36.20 6.85
N LEU A 4 -2.97 35.46 7.38
CA LEU A 4 -3.96 34.73 6.57
C LEU A 4 -4.95 35.65 5.85
N MET A 5 -5.06 36.92 6.25
CA MET A 5 -5.84 37.93 5.52
C MET A 5 -5.34 38.18 4.09
N LYS A 6 -4.15 37.69 3.72
CA LYS A 6 -3.68 37.72 2.33
C LYS A 6 -4.47 36.79 1.41
N PHE A 7 -5.13 35.76 1.95
CA PHE A 7 -6.01 34.89 1.19
C PHE A 7 -7.41 35.51 1.08
N PRO A 8 -7.94 35.77 -0.14
CA PRO A 8 -9.24 36.42 -0.31
C PRO A 8 -10.40 35.72 0.39
N ILE A 9 -10.40 34.38 0.41
CA ILE A 9 -11.42 33.58 1.08
C ILE A 9 -11.42 33.85 2.59
N PHE A 10 -10.25 33.81 3.22
CA PHE A 10 -10.10 34.11 4.65
C PHE A 10 -10.50 35.57 4.95
N ALA A 11 -10.04 36.53 4.13
CA ALA A 11 -10.37 37.94 4.30
C ALA A 11 -11.88 38.20 4.19
N ASN A 12 -12.56 37.57 3.23
CA ASN A 12 -14.01 37.68 3.07
C ASN A 12 -14.77 37.10 4.27
N ALA A 13 -14.29 35.98 4.83
CA ALA A 13 -14.87 35.41 6.05
C ALA A 13 -14.75 36.37 7.25
N ILE A 14 -13.59 37.00 7.43
CA ILE A 14 -13.38 38.02 8.46
C ILE A 14 -14.23 39.27 8.21
N ALA A 15 -14.39 39.70 6.96
CA ALA A 15 -15.25 40.85 6.62
C ALA A 15 -16.73 40.60 6.97
N LYS A 16 -17.23 39.38 6.75
CA LYS A 16 -18.59 38.98 7.20
C LYS A 16 -18.71 38.99 8.72
N CYS A 17 -17.69 38.51 9.43
CA CYS A 17 -17.63 38.59 10.89
C CYS A 17 -17.64 40.05 11.38
N ASP A 18 -16.84 40.91 10.75
CA ASP A 18 -16.72 42.33 11.05
C ASP A 18 -18.05 43.08 10.89
N ALA A 19 -18.82 42.78 9.84
CA ALA A 19 -20.13 43.39 9.61
C ALA A 19 -21.08 43.18 10.79
N VAL A 20 -21.11 41.96 11.36
CA VAL A 20 -21.95 41.64 12.54
C VAL A 20 -21.40 42.29 13.81
N LEU A 21 -20.08 42.27 14.00
CA LEU A 21 -19.45 42.76 15.22
C LEU A 21 -19.46 44.28 15.35
N LYS A 22 -19.45 45.01 14.23
CA LYS A 22 -19.54 46.48 14.20
C LYS A 22 -20.82 47.02 14.83
N GLU A 23 -21.95 46.33 14.64
CA GLU A 23 -23.23 46.70 15.27
C GLU A 23 -23.18 46.62 16.81
N HIS A 24 -22.17 45.92 17.34
CA HIS A 24 -21.95 45.74 18.77
C HIS A 24 -20.68 46.44 19.29
N ASN A 25 -20.11 47.37 18.52
CA ASN A 25 -18.89 48.13 18.85
C ASN A 25 -17.66 47.25 19.11
N VAL A 26 -17.53 46.14 18.37
CA VAL A 26 -16.38 45.24 18.45
C VAL A 26 -15.63 45.27 17.13
N ASP A 27 -14.36 45.71 17.19
CA ASP A 27 -13.49 45.81 16.02
C ASP A 27 -12.61 44.55 15.89
N ILE A 28 -13.09 43.58 15.10
CA ILE A 28 -12.36 42.33 14.86
C ILE A 28 -11.07 42.54 14.09
N MET A 29 -11.01 43.57 13.24
CA MET A 29 -9.80 43.89 12.49
C MET A 29 -8.69 44.35 13.42
N ASN A 30 -9.00 45.23 14.38
CA ASN A 30 -8.05 45.62 15.42
C ASN A 30 -7.63 44.41 16.28
N ILE A 31 -8.58 43.56 16.71
CA ILE A 31 -8.29 42.35 17.51
C ILE A 31 -7.30 41.42 16.79
N LEU A 32 -7.42 41.25 15.48
CA LEU A 32 -6.58 40.33 14.70
C LEU A 32 -5.24 40.93 14.23
N THR A 33 -5.13 42.26 14.12
CA THR A 33 -3.98 42.91 13.47
C THR A 33 -3.08 43.70 14.41
N ASN A 34 -3.60 44.19 15.54
CA ASN A 34 -2.86 44.95 16.54
C ASN A 34 -2.09 44.02 17.48
N VAL A 35 -1.02 43.42 16.95
CA VAL A 35 -0.19 42.43 17.65
C VAL A 35 0.72 43.01 18.74
N GLU A 36 0.83 44.33 18.83
CA GLU A 36 1.70 45.02 19.81
C GLU A 36 0.99 45.24 21.14
N ASP A 37 -0.34 45.40 21.12
CA ASP A 37 -1.14 45.57 22.32
C ASP A 37 -1.45 44.21 22.97
N THR A 38 -0.70 43.88 24.02
CA THR A 38 -0.89 42.65 24.78
C THR A 38 -2.17 42.62 25.61
N THR A 39 -2.80 43.78 25.85
CA THR A 39 -4.01 43.91 26.69
C THR A 39 -5.30 43.60 25.94
N ILE A 40 -5.25 43.51 24.60
CA ILE A 40 -6.43 43.17 23.77
C ILE A 40 -7.13 41.90 24.26
N TYR A 41 -6.36 40.90 24.71
CA TYR A 41 -6.89 39.61 25.13
C TYR A 41 -7.34 39.57 26.61
N ASP A 42 -7.07 40.61 27.40
CA ASP A 42 -7.62 40.75 28.74
C ASP A 42 -9.14 40.94 28.68
N ASN A 43 -9.64 41.50 27.57
CA ASN A 43 -11.06 41.44 27.27
C ASN A 43 -11.43 40.05 26.73
N ILE A 44 -12.04 39.24 27.59
CA ILE A 44 -12.46 37.86 27.23
C ILE A 44 -13.40 37.80 26.00
N LEU A 45 -14.16 38.85 25.75
CA LEU A 45 -14.99 38.98 24.55
C LEU A 45 -14.13 38.92 23.29
N ASN A 46 -13.01 39.66 23.26
CA ASN A 46 -12.09 39.69 22.13
C ASN A 46 -11.51 38.30 21.84
N SER A 47 -11.22 37.53 22.89
CA SER A 47 -10.74 36.15 22.76
C SER A 47 -11.80 35.24 22.12
N PHE A 48 -13.05 35.30 22.55
CA PHE A 48 -14.12 34.48 21.96
C PHE A 48 -14.35 34.80 20.48
N VAL A 49 -14.50 36.08 20.13
CA VAL A 49 -14.75 36.48 18.73
C VAL A 49 -13.52 36.24 17.85
N GLY A 50 -12.31 36.46 18.38
CA GLY A 50 -11.06 36.21 17.66
C GLY A 50 -10.86 34.73 17.34
N ILE A 51 -11.14 33.84 18.29
CA ILE A 51 -11.09 32.38 18.06
C ILE A 51 -12.12 31.99 17.00
N ALA A 52 -13.39 32.38 17.18
CA ALA A 52 -14.46 32.02 16.27
C ALA A 52 -14.22 32.54 14.84
N ALA A 53 -13.79 33.79 14.68
CA ALA A 53 -13.51 34.38 13.38
C ALA A 53 -12.37 33.64 12.65
N VAL A 54 -11.30 33.26 13.35
CA VAL A 54 -10.22 32.46 12.76
C VAL A 54 -10.70 31.06 12.41
N GLN A 55 -11.52 30.42 13.25
CA GLN A 55 -12.09 29.11 12.94
C GLN A 55 -12.98 29.15 11.70
N ILE A 56 -13.86 30.13 11.58
CA ILE A 56 -14.71 30.36 10.40
C ILE A 56 -13.84 30.50 9.15
N GLY A 57 -12.82 31.38 9.18
CA GLY A 57 -11.94 31.60 8.03
C GLY A 57 -11.13 30.36 7.63
N LEU A 58 -10.67 29.55 8.59
CA LEU A 58 -9.97 28.30 8.30
C LEU A 58 -10.91 27.22 7.73
N VAL A 59 -12.14 27.13 8.24
CA VAL A 59 -13.17 26.23 7.69
C VAL A 59 -13.49 26.61 6.24
N ASP A 60 -13.66 27.90 5.94
CA ASP A 60 -13.92 28.38 4.58
C ASP A 60 -12.77 28.05 3.62
N MET A 61 -11.52 28.20 4.07
CA MET A 61 -10.34 27.82 3.29
C MET A 61 -10.31 26.32 2.98
N LEU A 62 -10.57 25.46 3.98
CA LEU A 62 -10.62 24.00 3.80
C LEU A 62 -11.75 23.60 2.84
N HIS A 63 -12.95 24.16 3.01
CA HIS A 63 -14.08 23.92 2.13
C HIS A 63 -13.81 24.36 0.69
N ALA A 64 -13.17 25.52 0.48
CA ALA A 64 -12.80 25.99 -0.84
C ALA A 64 -11.81 25.05 -1.54
N MET A 65 -10.88 24.47 -0.78
CA MET A 65 -9.96 23.43 -1.29
C MET A 65 -10.62 22.05 -1.45
N GLY A 66 -11.94 21.93 -1.25
CA GLY A 66 -12.67 20.67 -1.39
C GLY A 66 -12.50 19.70 -0.21
N ILE A 67 -11.84 20.11 0.87
CA ILE A 67 -11.66 19.29 2.07
C ILE A 67 -12.93 19.35 2.90
N LYS A 68 -13.58 18.18 3.08
CA LYS A 68 -14.79 18.03 3.88
C LYS A 68 -14.52 17.10 5.07
N PRO A 69 -15.04 17.40 6.26
CA PRO A 69 -14.84 16.54 7.42
C PRO A 69 -15.68 15.26 7.33
N ASP A 70 -15.05 14.13 7.65
CA ASP A 70 -15.74 12.87 7.94
C ASP A 70 -16.24 12.81 9.38
N GLY A 71 -15.54 13.49 10.29
CA GLY A 71 -15.91 13.66 11.70
C GLY A 71 -15.54 15.05 12.21
N LEU A 72 -16.32 15.53 13.19
CA LEU A 72 -16.14 16.83 13.84
C LEU A 72 -16.14 16.63 15.36
N ILE A 73 -15.16 17.21 16.04
CA ILE A 73 -15.10 17.25 17.50
C ILE A 73 -14.67 18.65 17.94
N GLY A 74 -15.43 19.23 18.86
CA GLY A 74 -15.14 20.55 19.41
C GLY A 74 -14.50 20.45 20.79
N HIS A 75 -13.81 21.51 21.21
CA HIS A 75 -13.37 21.67 22.59
C HIS A 75 -13.88 23.00 23.12
N SER A 76 -14.81 22.97 24.08
CA SER A 76 -15.44 24.18 24.63
C SER A 76 -16.01 25.09 23.52
N VAL A 77 -15.52 26.32 23.40
CA VAL A 77 -15.86 27.30 22.35
C VAL A 77 -15.69 26.75 20.94
N GLY A 78 -14.78 25.78 20.73
CA GLY A 78 -14.58 25.13 19.44
C GLY A 78 -15.83 24.42 18.91
N GLU A 79 -16.83 24.11 19.75
CA GLU A 79 -18.12 23.59 19.27
C GLU A 79 -18.90 24.59 18.42
N LEU A 80 -18.65 25.90 18.54
CA LEU A 80 -19.18 26.89 17.59
C LEU A 80 -18.57 26.69 16.20
N GLY A 81 -17.26 26.44 16.12
CA GLY A 81 -16.56 26.10 14.88
C GLY A 81 -17.05 24.78 14.28
N CYS A 82 -17.34 23.77 15.10
CA CYS A 82 -17.96 22.52 14.63
C CYS A 82 -19.36 22.77 14.07
N ALA A 83 -20.19 23.55 14.76
CA ALA A 83 -21.54 23.86 14.27
C ALA A 83 -21.52 24.61 12.94
N TYR A 84 -20.53 25.48 12.72
CA TYR A 84 -20.30 26.13 11.44
C TYR A 84 -19.87 25.13 10.35
N ALA A 85 -18.85 24.30 10.64
CA ALA A 85 -18.34 23.28 9.72
C ALA A 85 -19.39 22.20 9.36
N ASP A 86 -20.30 21.89 10.29
CA ASP A 86 -21.42 20.96 10.08
C ASP A 86 -22.58 21.58 9.28
N GLY A 87 -22.53 22.89 9.00
CA GLY A 87 -23.60 23.63 8.32
C GLY A 87 -24.82 23.96 9.20
N CYS A 88 -24.72 23.71 10.50
CA CYS A 88 -25.75 23.99 11.49
C CYS A 88 -25.91 25.50 11.76
N LEU A 89 -24.81 26.24 11.80
CA LEU A 89 -24.81 27.70 11.98
C LEU A 89 -24.26 28.41 10.74
N THR A 90 -24.79 29.61 10.50
CA THR A 90 -24.23 30.57 9.53
C THR A 90 -23.02 31.30 10.11
N VAL A 91 -22.29 32.07 9.28
CA VAL A 91 -21.18 32.93 9.76
C VAL A 91 -21.68 33.89 10.83
N GLU A 92 -22.82 34.54 10.55
CA GLU A 92 -23.44 35.55 11.39
C GLU A 92 -23.86 34.97 12.74
N GLN A 93 -24.51 33.80 12.73
CA GLN A 93 -24.90 33.12 13.96
C GLN A 93 -23.69 32.65 14.76
N THR A 94 -22.65 32.15 14.11
CA THR A 94 -21.45 31.63 14.77
C THR A 94 -20.68 32.75 15.47
N ILE A 95 -20.42 33.85 14.77
CA ILE A 95 -19.68 34.98 15.35
C ILE A 95 -20.51 35.70 16.42
N TYR A 96 -21.82 35.83 16.22
CA TYR A 96 -22.71 36.41 17.22
C TYR A 96 -22.80 35.54 18.47
N ALA A 97 -22.88 34.21 18.32
CA ALA A 97 -22.86 33.27 19.44
C ALA A 97 -21.57 33.41 20.28
N ALA A 98 -20.41 33.57 19.62
CA ALA A 98 -19.14 33.83 20.30
C ALA A 98 -19.15 35.17 21.04
N LEU A 99 -19.66 36.23 20.41
CA LEU A 99 -19.83 37.55 21.00
C LEU A 99 -20.68 37.49 22.28
N VAL A 100 -21.89 36.94 22.19
CA VAL A 100 -22.85 36.96 23.32
C VAL A 100 -22.45 36.00 24.44
N ARG A 101 -21.67 34.95 24.15
CA ARG A 101 -21.03 34.11 25.17
C ARG A 101 -20.07 34.91 26.05
N GLY A 102 -19.21 35.72 25.44
CA GLY A 102 -18.33 36.63 26.15
C GLY A 102 -19.10 37.73 26.87
N LYS A 103 -20.10 38.32 26.21
CA LYS A 103 -20.92 39.40 26.77
C LYS A 103 -21.70 38.95 28.01
N ALA A 104 -22.40 37.83 27.93
CA ALA A 104 -23.16 37.26 29.05
C ALA A 104 -22.27 36.94 30.25
N SER A 105 -21.01 36.56 30.01
CA SER A 105 -20.04 36.27 31.07
C SER A 105 -19.49 37.54 31.77
N LYS A 106 -19.57 38.72 31.12
CA LYS A 106 -19.14 40.01 31.68
C LYS A 106 -20.28 40.81 32.31
N GLU A 107 -21.52 40.63 31.84
CA GLU A 107 -22.69 41.39 32.30
C GLU A 107 -23.27 40.88 33.62
N VAL A 108 -22.79 39.74 34.12
CA VAL A 108 -23.24 39.15 35.40
C VAL A 108 -22.14 39.20 36.44
N GLU A 109 -22.51 39.32 37.71
CA GLU A 109 -21.58 39.22 38.83
C GLU A 109 -21.17 37.77 39.04
N LEU A 110 -19.86 37.51 39.00
CA LEU A 110 -19.26 36.20 39.18
C LEU A 110 -18.19 36.28 40.28
N ILE A 111 -17.94 35.18 40.96
CA ILE A 111 -16.79 35.10 41.85
C ILE A 111 -15.48 35.21 41.05
N PRO A 112 -14.38 35.68 41.66
CA PRO A 112 -13.05 35.53 41.07
C PRO A 112 -12.75 34.03 40.87
N GLY A 113 -12.73 33.61 39.60
CA GLY A 113 -12.51 32.23 39.19
C GLY A 113 -11.19 32.02 38.47
N MET A 114 -10.67 30.80 38.51
CA MET A 114 -9.46 30.41 37.80
C MET A 114 -9.63 29.02 37.18
N MET A 115 -8.93 28.79 36.07
CA MET A 115 -8.78 27.47 35.50
C MET A 115 -7.31 27.06 35.49
N ALA A 116 -7.04 25.75 35.59
CA ALA A 116 -5.68 25.21 35.58
C ALA A 116 -5.58 23.91 34.78
N ALA A 117 -4.60 23.83 33.89
CA ALA A 117 -4.25 22.60 33.18
C ALA A 117 -3.39 21.70 34.06
N ILE A 118 -3.80 20.45 34.23
CA ILE A 118 -3.15 19.46 35.10
C ILE A 118 -2.66 18.29 34.26
N GLY A 119 -1.45 17.80 34.57
CA GLY A 119 -0.82 16.62 33.97
C GLY A 119 -1.27 15.31 34.60
N LEU A 120 -2.53 15.21 34.98
CA LEU A 120 -3.21 14.01 35.47
C LEU A 120 -4.56 13.90 34.77
N GLY A 121 -4.99 12.68 34.50
CA GLY A 121 -6.33 12.41 34.00
C GLY A 121 -7.39 12.67 35.07
N SER A 122 -8.64 12.81 34.64
CA SER A 122 -9.74 13.15 35.54
C SER A 122 -9.98 12.10 36.64
N SER A 123 -9.86 10.81 36.33
CA SER A 123 -9.97 9.72 37.32
C SER A 123 -8.85 9.77 38.37
N GLN A 124 -7.66 10.23 37.99
CA GLN A 124 -6.50 10.29 38.87
C GLN A 124 -6.56 11.49 39.83
N VAL A 125 -7.12 12.63 39.39
CA VAL A 125 -7.20 13.85 40.21
C VAL A 125 -8.41 13.85 41.16
N THR A 126 -9.51 13.18 40.77
CA THR A 126 -10.79 13.17 41.51
C THR A 126 -10.63 12.85 43.01
N PRO A 127 -9.85 11.83 43.44
CA PRO A 127 -9.71 11.49 44.86
C PRO A 127 -9.04 12.58 45.73
N PHE A 128 -8.36 13.54 45.11
CA PHE A 128 -7.62 14.60 45.78
C PHE A 128 -8.24 15.99 45.58
N LEU A 129 -9.37 16.06 44.87
CA LEU A 129 -9.96 17.33 44.44
C LEU A 129 -10.65 18.03 45.63
N PRO A 130 -10.34 19.31 45.89
CA PRO A 130 -11.10 20.11 46.85
C PRO A 130 -12.59 20.20 46.46
N PRO A 131 -13.52 20.28 47.43
CA PRO A 131 -14.97 20.22 47.17
C PRO A 131 -15.52 21.41 46.35
N ASP A 132 -14.77 22.51 46.31
CA ASP A 132 -15.10 23.75 45.60
C ASP A 132 -14.38 23.87 44.24
N ILE A 133 -13.63 22.86 43.82
CA ILE A 133 -12.99 22.80 42.49
C ILE A 133 -13.67 21.69 41.67
N GLU A 134 -13.99 21.99 40.42
CA GLU A 134 -14.61 21.05 39.48
C GLU A 134 -13.66 20.72 38.33
N ILE A 135 -13.85 19.55 37.72
CA ILE A 135 -13.15 19.19 36.49
C ILE A 135 -13.93 19.79 35.32
N ALA A 136 -13.37 20.83 34.71
CA ALA A 136 -13.95 21.55 33.59
C ALA A 136 -13.73 20.84 32.26
N CYS A 137 -12.56 20.24 32.04
CA CYS A 137 -12.25 19.56 30.78
C CYS A 137 -11.59 18.21 31.05
N ASN A 138 -12.11 17.14 30.45
CA ASN A 138 -11.42 15.87 30.31
C ASN A 138 -10.65 15.86 28.99
N ASN A 139 -9.34 16.06 29.01
CA ASN A 139 -8.56 16.25 27.79
C ASN A 139 -7.96 14.93 27.30
N SER A 140 -7.37 14.14 28.21
CA SER A 140 -6.84 12.81 27.94
C SER A 140 -6.76 11.98 29.21
N SER A 141 -6.39 10.70 29.09
CA SER A 141 -6.13 9.81 30.22
C SER A 141 -5.06 10.33 31.20
N THR A 142 -4.25 11.30 30.78
CA THR A 142 -3.16 11.92 31.56
C THR A 142 -3.27 13.45 31.62
N SER A 143 -4.40 14.04 31.22
CA SER A 143 -4.58 15.49 31.28
C SER A 143 -6.04 15.89 31.49
N CYS A 144 -6.24 16.83 32.41
CA CYS A 144 -7.53 17.49 32.61
C CYS A 144 -7.34 18.97 32.91
N THR A 145 -8.44 19.71 32.88
CA THR A 145 -8.47 21.13 33.28
C THR A 145 -9.43 21.29 34.45
N LEU A 146 -8.96 21.93 35.52
CA LEU A 146 -9.74 22.25 36.70
C LEU A 146 -10.29 23.67 36.61
N SER A 147 -11.40 23.93 37.30
CA SER A 147 -12.09 25.21 37.35
C SER A 147 -12.72 25.43 38.73
N GLY A 148 -12.59 26.63 39.29
CA GLY A 148 -13.10 26.95 40.62
C GLY A 148 -12.68 28.34 41.10
N PRO A 149 -12.88 28.67 42.40
CA PRO A 149 -12.45 29.93 42.98
C PRO A 149 -10.94 30.14 42.83
N SER A 150 -10.51 31.37 42.53
CA SER A 150 -9.11 31.68 42.20
C SER A 150 -8.12 31.25 43.28
N GLU A 151 -8.44 31.52 44.56
CA GLU A 151 -7.56 31.17 45.68
C GLU A 151 -7.44 29.66 45.88
N SER A 152 -8.56 28.93 45.78
CA SER A 152 -8.60 27.47 45.93
C SER A 152 -7.82 26.78 44.81
N VAL A 153 -8.05 27.19 43.56
CA VAL A 153 -7.33 26.65 42.40
C VAL A 153 -5.84 26.97 42.48
N HIS A 154 -5.46 28.19 42.85
CA HIS A 154 -4.06 28.57 43.02
C HIS A 154 -3.37 27.74 44.11
N THR A 155 -4.04 27.56 45.26
CA THR A 155 -3.54 26.72 46.36
C THR A 155 -3.34 25.28 45.92
N PHE A 156 -4.32 24.72 45.21
CA PHE A 156 -4.24 23.34 44.74
C PHE A 156 -3.16 23.14 43.67
N VAL A 157 -2.99 24.11 42.75
CA VAL A 157 -1.87 24.12 41.78
C VAL A 157 -0.52 24.09 42.50
N ASN A 158 -0.34 24.86 43.58
CA ASN A 158 0.88 24.84 44.38
C ASN A 158 1.09 23.47 45.06
N VAL A 159 0.03 22.84 45.57
CA VAL A 159 0.09 21.49 46.15
C VAL A 159 0.54 20.47 45.11
N LEU A 160 -0.04 20.48 43.91
CA LEU A 160 0.32 19.56 42.83
C LEU A 160 1.76 19.79 42.34
N THR A 161 2.16 21.05 42.20
CA THR A 161 3.53 21.41 41.77
C THR A 161 4.57 20.91 42.76
N ARG A 162 4.32 21.03 44.08
CA ARG A 162 5.19 20.47 45.14
C ARG A 162 5.28 18.93 45.11
N LYS A 163 4.27 18.26 44.54
CA LYS A 163 4.25 16.81 44.30
C LYS A 163 4.84 16.42 42.94
N CYS A 164 5.52 17.34 42.25
CA CYS A 164 6.10 17.13 40.91
C CYS A 164 5.06 16.79 39.83
N VAL A 165 3.80 17.19 40.02
CA VAL A 165 2.76 17.07 39.00
C VAL A 165 2.71 18.36 38.21
N PHE A 166 2.66 18.27 36.88
CA PHE A 166 2.46 19.45 36.02
C PHE A 166 1.11 20.11 36.36
N ALA A 167 1.14 21.37 36.76
CA ALA A 167 -0.03 22.18 37.03
C ALA A 167 0.24 23.62 36.62
N LYS A 168 -0.58 24.18 35.73
CA LYS A 168 -0.39 25.54 35.22
C LYS A 168 -1.72 26.27 35.10
N ALA A 169 -1.80 27.46 35.69
CA ALA A 169 -2.95 28.34 35.54
C ALA A 169 -3.15 28.76 34.08
N VAL A 170 -4.41 28.87 33.67
CA VAL A 170 -4.84 29.32 32.34
C VAL A 170 -5.45 30.70 32.49
N ASN A 171 -5.05 31.65 31.63
CA ASN A 171 -5.67 32.96 31.64
C ASN A 171 -7.10 32.86 31.09
N VAL A 172 -8.08 33.05 31.96
CA VAL A 172 -9.51 32.99 31.67
C VAL A 172 -10.23 34.26 32.17
N ASN A 173 -9.49 35.35 32.32
CA ASN A 173 -9.97 36.65 32.78
C ASN A 173 -10.83 36.58 34.07
N ASN A 174 -10.31 35.87 35.07
CA ASN A 174 -10.95 35.64 36.38
C ASN A 174 -12.31 34.92 36.33
N ILE A 175 -12.58 34.08 35.32
CA ILE A 175 -13.84 33.35 35.17
C ILE A 175 -13.61 31.83 35.21
N ALA A 176 -14.35 31.13 36.07
CA ALA A 176 -14.33 29.68 36.18
C ALA A 176 -15.33 29.02 35.21
N TYR A 177 -14.95 28.87 33.94
CA TYR A 177 -15.79 28.23 32.91
C TYR A 177 -16.03 26.74 33.18
N HIS A 178 -17.09 26.18 32.60
CA HIS A 178 -17.46 24.75 32.71
C HIS A 178 -17.57 24.28 34.17
N SER A 179 -18.13 25.15 35.00
CA SER A 179 -18.34 24.90 36.43
C SER A 179 -19.65 25.49 36.90
N ARG A 180 -20.07 25.15 38.12
CA ARG A 180 -21.22 25.78 38.78
C ARG A 180 -21.13 27.31 38.86
N TYR A 181 -19.91 27.87 38.84
CA TYR A 181 -19.69 29.29 39.08
C TYR A 181 -20.09 30.18 37.90
N ILE A 182 -20.12 29.65 36.67
CA ILE A 182 -20.57 30.40 35.48
C ILE A 182 -22.09 30.32 35.26
N LYS A 183 -22.82 29.57 36.10
CA LYS A 183 -24.28 29.39 36.01
C LYS A 183 -25.08 30.70 35.96
N PRO A 184 -24.71 31.80 36.66
CA PRO A 184 -25.44 33.07 36.56
C PRO A 184 -25.49 33.66 35.14
N ALA A 185 -24.52 33.34 34.27
CA ALA A 185 -24.49 33.83 32.89
C ALA A 185 -25.48 33.10 31.97
N ALA A 186 -25.96 31.91 32.34
CA ALA A 186 -26.75 31.05 31.46
C ALA A 186 -28.10 31.63 31.02
N PRO A 187 -28.94 32.23 31.90
CA PRO A 187 -30.21 32.79 31.47
C PRO A 187 -30.04 33.91 30.45
N LEU A 188 -28.99 34.74 30.63
CA LEU A 188 -28.68 35.86 29.76
C LEU A 188 -28.14 35.38 28.41
N LEU A 189 -27.22 34.41 28.43
CA LEU A 189 -26.71 33.77 27.22
C LEU A 189 -27.83 33.11 26.42
N LEU A 190 -28.70 32.35 27.08
CA LEU A 190 -29.83 31.67 26.44
C LEU A 190 -30.74 32.68 25.74
N LYS A 191 -31.10 33.78 26.44
CA LYS A 191 -31.92 34.86 25.87
C LYS A 191 -31.28 35.47 24.63
N TYR A 192 -29.97 35.75 24.66
CA TYR A 192 -29.27 36.31 23.51
C TYR A 192 -29.23 35.34 22.33
N LEU A 193 -28.94 34.06 22.58
CA LEU A 193 -28.88 33.04 21.54
C LEU A 193 -30.25 32.73 20.92
N GLN A 194 -31.34 32.78 21.69
CA GLN A 194 -32.71 32.65 21.18
C GLN A 194 -33.06 33.72 20.15
N GLY A 195 -32.46 34.92 20.26
CA GLY A 195 -32.64 35.98 19.28
C GLY A 195 -31.93 35.73 17.94
N ALA A 196 -30.85 34.94 17.92
CA ALA A 196 -30.05 34.69 16.72
C ALA A 196 -30.28 33.31 16.09
N ILE A 197 -30.62 32.32 16.90
CA ILE A 197 -30.88 30.93 16.47
C ILE A 197 -32.36 30.66 16.72
N THR A 198 -33.20 31.20 15.83
CA THR A 198 -34.66 31.06 15.89
C THR A 198 -35.14 29.69 15.43
N GLU A 199 -34.42 29.10 14.47
CA GLU A 199 -34.70 27.77 13.90
C GLU A 199 -33.48 26.87 14.05
N PRO A 200 -33.34 26.13 15.17
CA PRO A 200 -32.21 25.22 15.38
C PRO A 200 -32.18 24.11 14.33
N LYS A 201 -31.04 23.96 13.65
CA LYS A 201 -30.82 22.86 12.70
C LYS A 201 -30.42 21.57 13.43
N PRO A 202 -30.80 20.39 12.91
CA PRO A 202 -30.32 19.12 13.43
C PRO A 202 -28.82 18.96 13.19
N ARG A 203 -28.10 18.46 14.19
CA ARG A 203 -26.68 18.14 14.11
C ARG A 203 -26.48 16.88 13.28
N SER A 204 -25.48 16.85 12.41
CA SER A 204 -25.17 15.63 11.66
C SER A 204 -24.53 14.58 12.59
N PRO A 205 -24.63 13.28 12.26
CA PRO A 205 -23.96 12.22 13.02
C PRO A 205 -22.43 12.32 12.97
N LYS A 206 -21.86 13.13 12.08
CA LYS A 206 -20.42 13.38 12.02
C LYS A 206 -19.93 14.21 13.21
N TRP A 207 -20.80 15.01 13.82
CA TRP A 207 -20.45 15.87 14.93
C TRP A 207 -20.60 15.15 16.26
N ILE A 208 -19.46 14.76 16.82
CA ILE A 208 -19.33 14.20 18.17
C ILE A 208 -19.41 15.35 19.19
N SER A 209 -20.44 15.32 20.04
CA SER A 209 -20.61 16.32 21.09
C SER A 209 -19.62 16.06 22.23
N THR A 210 -19.02 17.13 22.73
CA THR A 210 -18.19 17.13 23.94
C THR A 210 -18.83 17.90 25.08
N SER A 211 -20.00 18.49 24.88
CA SER A 211 -20.77 19.18 25.92
C SER A 211 -21.90 18.34 26.53
N VAL A 212 -22.19 17.19 25.93
CA VAL A 212 -23.18 16.20 26.40
C VAL A 212 -22.49 14.84 26.51
N GLN A 213 -22.79 14.10 27.58
CA GLN A 213 -22.26 12.74 27.76
C GLN A 213 -22.79 11.81 26.67
N GLU A 214 -21.97 10.84 26.27
CA GLU A 214 -22.27 9.89 25.18
C GLU A 214 -23.64 9.20 25.33
N LYS A 215 -23.97 8.77 26.55
CA LYS A 215 -25.26 8.14 26.87
C LYS A 215 -26.49 9.00 26.55
N ASP A 216 -26.32 10.32 26.49
CA ASP A 216 -27.38 11.32 26.32
C ASP A 216 -27.34 11.98 24.92
N TRP A 217 -26.51 11.49 23.98
CA TRP A 217 -26.42 12.05 22.62
C TRP A 217 -27.71 11.96 21.81
N ASN A 218 -28.62 11.05 22.17
CA ASN A 218 -29.92 10.92 21.53
C ASN A 218 -31.00 11.84 22.15
N SER A 219 -30.68 12.62 23.18
CA SER A 219 -31.62 13.56 23.80
C SER A 219 -31.94 14.74 22.87
N ASP A 220 -33.12 15.36 23.05
CA ASP A 220 -33.52 16.55 22.28
C ASP A 220 -32.50 17.69 22.39
N LEU A 221 -31.86 17.84 23.56
CA LEU A 221 -30.80 18.82 23.77
C LEU A 221 -29.62 18.58 22.82
N ALA A 222 -29.21 17.32 22.66
CA ALA A 222 -28.05 16.93 21.88
C ALA A 222 -28.33 16.80 20.37
N GLN A 223 -29.58 16.62 19.95
CA GLN A 223 -29.88 16.45 18.52
C GLN A 223 -29.80 17.75 17.70
N TYR A 224 -29.95 18.92 18.33
CA TYR A 224 -30.04 20.20 17.63
C TYR A 224 -28.95 21.18 18.06
N ALA A 225 -28.43 21.94 17.10
CA ALA A 225 -27.55 23.08 17.34
C ALA A 225 -28.36 24.28 17.86
N SER A 226 -28.91 24.14 19.07
CA SER A 226 -29.88 25.05 19.64
C SER A 226 -29.27 26.04 20.63
N PRO A 227 -29.95 27.16 20.95
CA PRO A 227 -29.59 28.03 22.07
C PRO A 227 -29.35 27.28 23.38
N ALA A 228 -30.18 26.27 23.66
CA ALA A 228 -30.06 25.43 24.85
C ALA A 228 -28.77 24.59 24.82
N TYR A 229 -28.41 24.01 23.67
CA TYR A 229 -27.18 23.25 23.48
C TYR A 229 -25.94 24.11 23.74
N PHE A 230 -25.85 25.30 23.14
CA PHE A 230 -24.69 26.18 23.32
C PHE A 230 -24.63 26.80 24.72
N THR A 231 -25.77 27.00 25.38
CA THR A 231 -25.82 27.39 26.80
C THR A 231 -25.33 26.24 27.68
N ASN A 232 -25.75 25.00 27.41
CA ASN A 232 -25.24 23.80 28.08
C ASN A 232 -23.71 23.66 27.89
N ASN A 233 -23.19 23.91 26.69
CA ASN A 233 -21.74 23.89 26.43
C ASN A 233 -20.94 24.85 27.32
N LEU A 234 -21.48 26.00 27.74
CA LEU A 234 -20.81 26.91 28.68
C LEU A 234 -20.74 26.35 30.11
N LEU A 235 -21.79 25.62 30.50
CA LEU A 235 -21.99 25.15 31.87
C LEU A 235 -21.33 23.80 32.12
N SER A 236 -21.50 22.89 31.17
CA SER A 236 -21.14 21.49 31.31
C SER A 236 -19.66 21.28 31.10
N ARG A 237 -19.14 20.24 31.74
CA ARG A 237 -17.79 19.73 31.53
C ARG A 237 -17.57 19.38 30.05
N VAL A 238 -16.36 19.61 29.55
CA VAL A 238 -15.91 19.20 28.22
C VAL A 238 -15.42 17.75 28.27
N TYR A 239 -16.13 16.84 27.61
CA TYR A 239 -15.83 15.41 27.50
C TYR A 239 -14.96 15.11 26.25
N PHE A 240 -13.79 15.76 26.17
CA PHE A 240 -12.94 15.68 24.97
C PHE A 240 -12.22 14.33 24.83
N GLU A 241 -11.74 13.76 25.93
CA GLU A 241 -11.16 12.40 25.94
C GLU A 241 -12.17 11.37 25.42
N GLU A 242 -13.40 11.45 25.90
CA GLU A 242 -14.50 10.57 25.50
C GLU A 242 -14.80 10.72 24.00
N GLY A 243 -14.98 11.96 23.52
CA GLY A 243 -15.19 12.21 22.09
C GLY A 243 -14.01 11.75 21.23
N ALA A 244 -12.77 11.94 21.69
CA ALA A 244 -11.57 11.57 20.95
C ALA A 244 -11.41 10.06 20.74
N ARG A 245 -12.03 9.22 21.59
CA ARG A 245 -12.03 7.75 21.40
C ARG A 245 -12.76 7.30 20.13
N HIS A 246 -13.62 8.14 19.56
CA HIS A 246 -14.33 7.85 18.31
C HIS A 246 -13.52 8.22 17.06
N ILE A 247 -12.31 8.78 17.22
CA ILE A 247 -11.43 9.09 16.09
C ILE A 247 -10.80 7.79 15.56
N PRO A 248 -10.95 7.46 14.27
CA PRO A 248 -10.33 6.26 13.68
C PRO A 248 -8.80 6.28 13.78
N LYS A 249 -8.19 5.09 13.89
CA LYS A 249 -6.74 4.95 14.08
C LYS A 249 -5.89 5.55 12.96
N ASN A 250 -6.36 5.48 11.73
CA ASN A 250 -5.71 5.99 10.53
C ASN A 250 -6.24 7.37 10.11
N ALA A 251 -6.90 8.11 11.00
CA ALA A 251 -7.48 9.40 10.67
C ALA A 251 -6.42 10.49 10.50
N ILE A 252 -6.77 11.52 9.74
CA ILE A 252 -6.05 12.79 9.70
C ILE A 252 -6.85 13.80 10.51
N VAL A 253 -6.28 14.26 11.63
CA VAL A 253 -6.91 15.19 12.56
C VAL A 253 -6.37 16.59 12.31
N ILE A 254 -7.23 17.46 11.79
CA ILE A 254 -6.91 18.85 11.50
C ILE A 254 -7.35 19.73 12.68
N GLU A 255 -6.40 20.41 13.33
CA GLU A 255 -6.70 21.33 14.41
C GLU A 255 -7.04 22.73 13.87
N ILE A 256 -8.33 23.06 13.92
CA ILE A 256 -8.87 24.36 13.49
C ILE A 256 -8.92 25.30 14.70
N ALA A 257 -7.85 26.06 14.89
CA ALA A 257 -7.69 27.02 15.98
C ALA A 257 -6.73 28.14 15.54
N PRO A 258 -6.67 29.29 16.26
CA PRO A 258 -5.63 30.30 16.06
C PRO A 258 -4.25 29.90 16.61
N HIS A 259 -4.18 28.79 17.34
CA HIS A 259 -2.95 28.14 17.77
C HIS A 259 -3.22 26.67 18.09
N ALA A 260 -2.29 25.78 17.70
CA ALA A 260 -2.33 24.36 17.98
C ALA A 260 -2.12 23.98 19.46
N LEU A 261 -3.07 24.37 20.32
CA LEU A 261 -3.02 24.12 21.76
C LEU A 261 -3.27 22.64 22.10
N LEU A 262 -4.13 21.98 21.32
CA LEU A 262 -4.55 20.61 21.57
C LEU A 262 -3.55 19.58 21.02
N ALA A 263 -2.58 19.98 20.19
CA ALA A 263 -1.58 19.07 19.63
C ALA A 263 -0.97 18.08 20.65
N PRO A 264 -0.51 18.49 21.86
CA PRO A 264 0.04 17.55 22.85
C PRO A 264 -1.02 16.65 23.49
N ILE A 265 -2.26 17.10 23.58
CA ILE A 265 -3.39 16.34 24.13
C ILE A 265 -3.83 15.29 23.11
N VAL A 266 -4.05 15.73 21.88
CA VAL A 266 -4.48 14.91 20.74
C VAL A 266 -3.46 13.81 20.48
N LYS A 267 -2.15 14.13 20.42
CA LYS A 267 -1.09 13.10 20.27
C LYS A 267 -1.04 12.08 21.40
N LYS A 268 -1.54 12.40 22.60
CA LYS A 268 -1.62 11.46 23.73
C LYS A 268 -2.92 10.66 23.77
N SER A 269 -3.99 11.21 23.20
CA SER A 269 -5.31 10.59 23.16
C SER A 269 -5.52 9.71 21.92
N LEU A 270 -4.73 9.91 20.87
CA LEU A 270 -4.83 9.20 19.60
C LEU A 270 -3.87 8.00 19.51
N ASP A 271 -4.16 7.12 18.54
CA ASP A 271 -3.29 5.99 18.17
C ASP A 271 -2.03 6.50 17.43
N ILE A 272 -0.98 5.69 17.39
CA ILE A 272 0.32 6.05 16.79
C ILE A 272 0.23 6.24 15.27
N GLU A 273 -0.77 5.62 14.64
CA GLU A 273 -1.05 5.72 13.21
C GLU A 273 -1.80 7.01 12.82
N THR A 274 -2.32 7.76 13.79
CA THR A 274 -3.12 8.95 13.52
C THR A 274 -2.22 10.16 13.26
N VAL A 275 -2.57 10.95 12.25
CA VAL A 275 -1.79 12.14 11.86
C VAL A 275 -2.47 13.39 12.40
N HIS A 276 -1.74 14.20 13.16
CA HIS A 276 -2.22 15.50 13.65
C HIS A 276 -1.60 16.64 12.83
N ILE A 277 -2.45 17.50 12.26
CA ILE A 277 -2.04 18.63 11.43
C ILE A 277 -2.59 19.92 12.04
N ALA A 278 -1.69 20.85 12.35
CA ALA A 278 -2.01 22.20 12.76
C ALA A 278 -1.98 23.15 11.56
N LEU A 279 -2.93 24.09 11.49
CA LEU A 279 -2.98 25.08 10.41
C LEU A 279 -2.44 26.46 10.81
N THR A 280 -2.23 26.71 12.09
CA THR A 280 -1.73 27.99 12.61
C THR A 280 -0.84 27.82 13.84
N ASN A 281 0.01 28.83 14.07
CA ASN A 281 0.88 28.91 15.23
C ASN A 281 1.00 30.36 15.74
N ARG A 282 0.81 30.56 17.05
CA ARG A 282 0.94 31.89 17.68
C ARG A 282 2.39 32.35 17.87
N SER A 283 3.39 31.49 17.62
CA SER A 283 4.78 31.86 17.80
C SER A 283 5.15 33.05 16.93
N LYS A 284 5.78 34.08 17.51
CA LYS A 284 6.21 35.29 16.78
C LYS A 284 7.22 35.01 15.66
N SER A 285 7.91 33.88 15.72
CA SER A 285 8.89 33.45 14.71
C SER A 285 8.27 32.73 13.52
N VAL A 286 6.95 32.48 13.51
CA VAL A 286 6.27 31.65 12.51
C VAL A 286 5.38 32.52 11.64
N ASN A 287 5.56 32.43 10.33
CA ASN A 287 4.63 32.98 9.35
C ASN A 287 3.43 32.04 9.22
N ASN A 288 2.22 32.51 9.52
CA ASN A 288 1.04 31.64 9.49
C ASN A 288 0.62 31.22 8.07
N ILE A 289 1.07 31.94 7.03
CA ILE A 289 0.87 31.51 5.64
C ILE A 289 1.68 30.24 5.37
N GLU A 290 2.96 30.23 5.77
CA GLU A 290 3.83 29.06 5.64
C GLU A 290 3.27 27.89 6.45
N CYS A 291 2.87 28.13 7.71
CA CYS A 291 2.25 27.09 8.54
C CYS A 291 1.00 26.48 7.90
N LEU A 292 0.14 27.29 7.27
CA LEU A 292 -1.04 26.81 6.56
C LEU A 292 -0.65 25.97 5.33
N LEU A 293 0.29 26.47 4.50
CA LEU A 293 0.74 25.77 3.29
C LEU A 293 1.49 24.47 3.62
N GLU A 294 2.29 24.43 4.68
CA GLU A 294 2.88 23.21 5.23
C GLU A 294 1.79 22.23 5.69
N GLY A 295 0.76 22.72 6.37
CA GLY A 295 -0.40 21.91 6.74
C GLY A 295 -1.10 21.28 5.53
N ILE A 296 -1.28 22.05 4.46
CA ILE A 296 -1.85 21.57 3.19
C ILE A 296 -0.93 20.55 2.50
N GLY A 297 0.38 20.78 2.49
CA GLY A 297 1.36 19.83 1.98
C GLY A 297 1.32 18.51 2.78
N ASN A 298 1.21 18.59 4.11
CA ASN A 298 1.06 17.42 4.97
C ASN A 298 -0.26 16.69 4.71
N LEU A 299 -1.36 17.39 4.42
CA LEU A 299 -2.60 16.75 3.98
C LEU A 299 -2.39 15.94 2.71
N TYR A 300 -1.71 16.52 1.71
CA TYR A 300 -1.41 15.84 0.45
C TYR A 300 -0.53 14.59 0.64
N LEU A 301 0.53 14.70 1.44
CA LEU A 301 1.43 13.57 1.74
C LEU A 301 0.73 12.41 2.46
N ASN A 302 -0.37 12.69 3.17
CA ASN A 302 -1.16 11.68 3.88
C ASN A 302 -2.38 11.19 3.07
N GLY A 303 -2.47 11.52 1.78
CA GLY A 303 -3.45 10.97 0.85
C GLY A 303 -4.70 11.81 0.64
N CYS A 304 -4.77 13.04 1.17
CA CYS A 304 -5.81 13.99 0.76
C CYS A 304 -5.45 14.65 -0.59
N GLU A 305 -6.45 15.11 -1.33
CA GLU A 305 -6.25 15.84 -2.59
C GLU A 305 -6.79 17.28 -2.49
N PRO A 306 -6.16 18.16 -1.70
CA PRO A 306 -6.61 19.55 -1.58
C PRO A 306 -6.49 20.28 -2.92
N ASN A 307 -7.57 20.92 -3.36
CA ASN A 307 -7.55 21.80 -4.53
C ASN A 307 -6.88 23.14 -4.19
N VAL A 308 -5.55 23.15 -4.21
CA VAL A 308 -4.73 24.33 -3.86
C VAL A 308 -5.01 25.53 -4.78
N ASN A 309 -5.42 25.31 -6.03
CA ASN A 309 -5.73 26.41 -6.95
C ASN A 309 -6.90 27.27 -6.46
N ALA A 310 -7.82 26.70 -5.67
CA ALA A 310 -9.00 27.41 -5.16
C ALA A 310 -8.68 28.56 -4.20
N ILE A 311 -7.48 28.59 -3.62
CA ILE A 311 -7.06 29.64 -2.68
C ILE A 311 -6.21 30.74 -3.33
N TYR A 312 -5.95 30.62 -4.64
CA TYR A 312 -5.26 31.63 -5.46
C TYR A 312 -6.24 32.27 -6.45
N PRO A 313 -5.88 33.42 -7.05
CA PRO A 313 -6.64 33.96 -8.18
C PRO A 313 -6.71 32.95 -9.34
N ASP A 314 -7.79 33.02 -10.12
CA ASP A 314 -7.96 32.19 -11.30
C ASP A 314 -6.80 32.38 -12.28
N ILE A 315 -6.29 31.27 -12.81
CA ILE A 315 -5.26 31.28 -13.84
C ILE A 315 -5.96 31.37 -15.20
N GLU A 316 -5.55 32.34 -16.02
CA GLU A 316 -6.02 32.44 -17.40
C GLU A 316 -5.38 31.36 -18.27
N TYR A 317 -6.22 30.60 -18.96
CA TYR A 317 -5.78 29.62 -19.97
C TYR A 317 -6.10 30.14 -21.38
N PRO A 318 -5.25 29.85 -22.39
CA PRO A 318 -4.07 28.97 -22.35
C PRO A 318 -2.83 29.60 -21.71
N ILE A 319 -1.94 28.78 -21.17
CA ILE A 319 -0.66 29.24 -20.58
C ILE A 319 0.32 29.76 -21.64
N PRO A 320 1.25 30.67 -21.28
CA PRO A 320 2.31 31.15 -22.17
C PRO A 320 3.21 30.03 -22.74
N CYS A 321 3.71 30.20 -23.97
CA CYS A 321 4.51 29.18 -24.68
C CYS A 321 5.92 28.94 -24.09
N ASP A 322 6.40 29.83 -23.22
CA ASP A 322 7.69 29.74 -22.54
C ASP A 322 7.63 28.92 -21.23
N VAL A 323 6.44 28.47 -20.82
CA VAL A 323 6.29 27.58 -19.67
C VAL A 323 6.90 26.20 -19.99
N PRO A 324 7.87 25.70 -19.20
CA PRO A 324 8.51 24.41 -19.45
C PRO A 324 7.52 23.24 -19.44
N SER A 325 7.75 22.26 -20.33
CA SER A 325 6.96 21.01 -20.35
C SER A 325 7.12 20.22 -19.05
N ILE A 326 6.00 19.77 -18.48
CA ILE A 326 5.97 18.91 -17.29
C ILE A 326 6.59 17.53 -17.58
N SER A 327 6.62 17.10 -18.85
CA SER A 327 7.11 15.77 -19.27
C SER A 327 8.55 15.47 -18.82
N TYR A 328 9.39 16.49 -18.65
CA TYR A 328 10.79 16.31 -18.24
C TYR A 328 10.95 16.00 -16.75
N PHE A 329 9.92 16.28 -15.93
CA PHE A 329 9.94 16.06 -14.49
C PHE A 329 9.29 14.74 -14.07
N LEU A 330 8.56 14.09 -14.98
CA LEU A 330 7.90 12.81 -14.74
C LEU A 330 8.91 11.67 -14.89
N THR A 331 9.23 11.01 -13.78
CA THR A 331 10.02 9.78 -13.77
C THR A 331 9.13 8.60 -13.40
N TRP A 332 9.45 7.45 -13.96
CA TRP A 332 8.77 6.19 -13.68
C TRP A 332 9.78 5.21 -13.10
N ASP A 333 9.28 4.21 -12.37
CA ASP A 333 10.12 3.09 -11.96
C ASP A 333 10.40 2.17 -13.16
N PHE A 334 11.57 2.35 -13.76
CA PHE A 334 12.07 1.52 -14.86
C PHE A 334 12.90 0.31 -14.38
N SER A 335 12.84 -0.05 -13.08
CA SER A 335 13.53 -1.23 -12.54
C SER A 335 13.05 -2.52 -13.21
N VAL A 336 11.78 -2.58 -13.59
CA VAL A 336 11.20 -3.70 -14.33
C VAL A 336 11.50 -3.54 -15.81
N LYS A 337 12.55 -4.25 -16.27
CA LYS A 337 12.87 -4.34 -17.70
C LYS A 337 11.94 -5.33 -18.40
N SER A 338 11.16 -4.85 -19.37
CA SER A 338 10.41 -5.73 -20.27
C SER A 338 11.38 -6.51 -21.17
N ASP A 339 11.20 -7.83 -21.23
CA ASP A 339 12.02 -8.74 -22.03
C ASP A 339 11.66 -8.63 -23.52
N ASN A 340 12.07 -7.52 -24.14
CA ASN A 340 11.94 -7.33 -25.58
C ASN A 340 13.09 -8.04 -26.29
N GLY A 341 13.14 -9.36 -26.16
CA GLY A 341 14.09 -10.18 -26.93
C GLY A 341 13.95 -9.86 -28.43
N LEU A 342 15.06 -9.54 -29.09
CA LEU A 342 15.10 -9.23 -30.51
C LEU A 342 14.88 -10.50 -31.35
N GLU A 343 13.63 -10.78 -31.72
CA GLU A 343 13.31 -11.80 -32.72
C GLU A 343 13.61 -11.24 -34.12
N ARG A 344 14.75 -11.64 -34.72
CA ARG A 344 15.11 -11.28 -36.10
C ARG A 344 15.17 -12.52 -36.98
N GLY A 345 14.29 -12.60 -37.98
CA GLY A 345 14.40 -13.58 -39.04
C GLY A 345 15.26 -13.05 -40.18
N CYS A 346 16.34 -13.75 -40.55
CA CYS A 346 17.03 -13.54 -41.83
C CYS A 346 16.36 -14.42 -42.90
N ALA A 347 16.55 -14.12 -44.19
CA ALA A 347 15.93 -14.86 -45.30
C ALA A 347 16.21 -16.38 -45.29
N LYS A 348 17.31 -16.83 -44.67
CA LYS A 348 17.78 -18.22 -44.67
C LYS A 348 17.62 -18.98 -43.34
N CYS A 349 17.53 -18.29 -42.21
CA CYS A 349 17.47 -18.91 -40.88
C CYS A 349 16.54 -18.14 -39.92
N TRP A 350 16.00 -18.87 -38.95
CA TRP A 350 15.38 -18.31 -37.75
C TRP A 350 16.40 -18.31 -36.62
N TYR A 351 16.52 -17.18 -35.93
CA TYR A 351 17.49 -16.96 -34.86
C TYR A 351 16.77 -16.49 -33.60
N LYS A 352 17.18 -17.03 -32.45
CA LYS A 352 16.70 -16.60 -31.14
C LYS A 352 17.80 -16.71 -30.10
N THR A 353 17.98 -15.65 -29.34
CA THR A 353 18.85 -15.62 -28.16
C THR A 353 18.00 -15.79 -26.90
N PHE A 354 18.50 -16.58 -25.96
CA PHE A 354 17.92 -16.81 -24.64
C PHE A 354 18.92 -16.34 -23.61
N ASP A 355 18.57 -15.32 -22.83
CA ASP A 355 19.34 -14.96 -21.65
C ASP A 355 19.00 -15.93 -20.51
N LEU A 356 19.94 -16.81 -20.19
CA LEU A 356 19.93 -17.73 -19.04
C LEU A 356 20.65 -17.15 -17.81
N GLY A 357 21.12 -15.90 -17.86
CA GLY A 357 22.03 -15.30 -16.88
C GLY A 357 21.49 -14.99 -15.54
N ILE A 358 20.19 -15.11 -15.42
CA ILE A 358 19.56 -14.98 -14.14
C ILE A 358 18.46 -16.01 -14.10
N CYS A 359 18.77 -17.15 -13.50
CA CYS A 359 17.77 -18.05 -12.98
C CYS A 359 16.94 -17.43 -11.81
N SER A 360 16.75 -16.11 -11.79
CA SER A 360 15.82 -15.36 -10.93
C SER A 360 14.48 -15.07 -11.60
N LYS A 361 14.34 -15.29 -12.92
CA LYS A 361 13.02 -15.23 -13.58
C LYS A 361 12.26 -16.53 -13.30
N GLN A 362 11.02 -16.43 -12.79
CA GLN A 362 10.12 -17.56 -12.51
C GLN A 362 10.05 -18.60 -13.66
N LYS A 363 10.23 -18.15 -14.91
CA LYS A 363 10.10 -18.97 -16.11
C LYS A 363 11.09 -20.15 -16.22
N TYR A 364 12.34 -20.00 -15.80
CA TYR A 364 13.39 -21.01 -15.97
C TYR A 364 13.92 -21.58 -14.65
N GLN A 365 13.26 -21.28 -13.54
CA GLN A 365 13.64 -21.76 -12.20
C GLN A 365 13.72 -23.29 -12.13
N HIS A 366 12.87 -23.99 -12.88
CA HIS A 366 12.85 -25.45 -12.98
C HIS A 366 14.13 -26.08 -13.62
N LEU A 367 15.00 -25.28 -14.22
CA LEU A 367 16.29 -25.76 -14.74
C LEU A 367 17.37 -25.76 -13.65
N LEU A 368 17.28 -24.87 -12.64
CA LEU A 368 18.18 -24.88 -11.46
C LEU A 368 18.06 -26.16 -10.63
N ASP A 369 16.91 -26.79 -10.78
CA ASP A 369 16.52 -27.98 -10.10
C ASP A 369 17.29 -29.21 -10.64
N TYR A 370 17.62 -29.26 -11.92
CA TYR A 370 18.28 -30.42 -12.53
C TYR A 370 19.76 -30.53 -12.15
N LYS A 371 20.06 -31.41 -11.19
CA LYS A 371 21.41 -31.65 -10.68
C LYS A 371 21.73 -33.14 -10.70
N ILE A 372 22.95 -33.47 -11.07
CA ILE A 372 23.48 -34.84 -10.96
C ILE A 372 24.74 -34.77 -10.10
N GLY A 373 24.74 -35.45 -8.96
CA GLY A 373 25.83 -35.39 -7.98
C GLY A 373 26.13 -33.98 -7.46
N GLY A 374 25.12 -33.11 -7.39
CA GLY A 374 25.26 -31.72 -6.94
C GLY A 374 25.69 -30.73 -8.03
N LYS A 375 26.14 -31.21 -9.20
CA LYS A 375 26.50 -30.37 -10.33
C LYS A 375 25.26 -29.99 -11.14
N LEU A 376 25.12 -28.70 -11.43
CA LEU A 376 24.00 -28.16 -12.21
C LEU A 376 24.23 -28.42 -13.70
N LEU A 377 23.22 -28.96 -14.39
CA LEU A 377 23.30 -29.27 -15.82
C LEU A 377 22.09 -28.71 -16.56
N ILE A 378 22.25 -28.39 -17.86
CA ILE A 378 21.10 -28.19 -18.75
C ILE A 378 20.58 -29.57 -19.16
N PRO A 379 19.34 -29.93 -18.82
CA PRO A 379 18.74 -31.19 -19.26
C PRO A 379 18.65 -31.23 -20.80
N PRO A 380 18.91 -32.37 -21.45
CA PRO A 380 18.65 -32.54 -22.88
C PRO A 380 17.21 -32.17 -23.28
N ALA A 381 16.26 -32.41 -22.39
CA ALA A 381 14.86 -32.01 -22.55
C ALA A 381 14.65 -30.49 -22.70
N ALA A 382 15.51 -29.67 -22.08
CA ALA A 382 15.42 -28.21 -22.19
C ALA A 382 15.74 -27.75 -23.62
N TYR A 383 16.81 -28.29 -24.21
CA TYR A 383 17.17 -27.99 -25.61
C TYR A 383 16.07 -28.43 -26.58
N ILE A 384 15.53 -29.64 -26.41
CA ILE A 384 14.42 -30.14 -27.23
C ILE A 384 13.20 -29.21 -27.11
N ASN A 385 12.85 -28.80 -25.89
CA ASN A 385 11.73 -27.91 -25.61
C ASN A 385 11.95 -26.50 -26.19
N PHE A 386 13.16 -25.95 -26.13
CA PHE A 386 13.50 -24.66 -26.75
C PHE A 386 13.33 -24.72 -28.27
N VAL A 387 13.88 -25.74 -28.92
CA VAL A 387 13.79 -25.95 -30.37
C VAL A 387 12.33 -26.13 -30.80
N LEU A 388 11.58 -27.00 -30.12
CA LEU A 388 10.17 -27.26 -30.42
C LEU A 388 9.32 -26.00 -30.30
N ASN A 389 9.43 -25.27 -29.18
CA ASN A 389 8.64 -24.05 -28.96
C ASN A 389 8.99 -22.95 -29.95
N PHE A 390 10.27 -22.78 -30.29
CA PHE A 390 10.67 -21.79 -31.27
C PHE A 390 10.19 -22.16 -32.68
N PHE A 391 10.33 -23.42 -33.08
CA PHE A 391 9.84 -23.91 -34.37
C PHE A 391 8.32 -23.73 -34.49
N MET A 392 7.56 -24.08 -33.46
CA MET A 392 6.10 -23.91 -33.42
C MET A 392 5.67 -22.44 -33.46
N LYS A 393 6.44 -21.54 -32.84
CA LYS A 393 6.17 -20.09 -32.94
C LYS A 393 6.43 -19.56 -34.35
N MET A 394 7.52 -19.99 -34.99
CA MET A 394 7.90 -19.52 -36.32
C MET A 394 7.06 -20.16 -37.44
N ARG A 395 6.62 -21.39 -37.23
CA ARG A 395 5.78 -22.14 -38.17
C ARG A 395 4.69 -22.92 -37.41
N PRO A 396 3.60 -22.24 -37.01
CA PRO A 396 2.48 -22.89 -36.36
C PRO A 396 1.91 -24.02 -37.22
N THR A 397 1.77 -25.21 -36.63
CA THR A 397 1.19 -26.38 -37.27
C THR A 397 0.33 -27.14 -36.26
N THR A 398 -0.74 -27.78 -36.72
CA THR A 398 -1.52 -28.75 -35.94
C THR A 398 -1.05 -30.19 -36.16
N LYS A 399 -0.14 -30.40 -37.12
CA LYS A 399 0.46 -31.71 -37.41
C LYS A 399 1.55 -32.07 -36.39
N SER A 400 2.02 -33.31 -36.48
CA SER A 400 3.15 -33.80 -35.70
C SER A 400 4.47 -33.10 -36.09
N VAL A 401 5.39 -33.02 -35.15
CA VAL A 401 6.73 -32.43 -35.35
C VAL A 401 7.77 -33.48 -35.04
N ALA A 402 8.70 -33.70 -35.98
CA ALA A 402 9.80 -34.62 -35.82
C ALA A 402 11.13 -33.89 -35.60
N ILE A 403 11.94 -34.37 -34.67
CA ILE A 403 13.33 -33.99 -34.46
C ILE A 403 14.20 -35.22 -34.74
N GLU A 404 15.05 -35.12 -35.76
CA GLU A 404 15.95 -36.17 -36.19
C GLU A 404 17.40 -35.88 -35.76
N ASN A 405 18.11 -36.94 -35.39
CA ASN A 405 19.52 -36.94 -35.01
C ASN A 405 19.84 -35.89 -33.93
N PHE A 406 18.96 -35.72 -32.94
CA PHE A 406 19.22 -34.84 -31.81
C PHE A 406 20.46 -35.29 -31.06
N ARG A 407 21.38 -34.36 -30.80
CA ARG A 407 22.61 -34.61 -30.06
C ARG A 407 22.91 -33.46 -29.09
N THR A 408 23.34 -33.80 -27.88
CA THR A 408 23.98 -32.86 -26.94
C THR A 408 25.48 -33.11 -26.89
N TYR A 409 26.27 -32.04 -26.67
CA TYR A 409 27.73 -32.09 -26.66
C TYR A 409 28.31 -31.62 -25.32
N ASP A 410 27.79 -30.52 -24.77
CA ASP A 410 28.07 -30.07 -23.41
C ASP A 410 26.75 -29.75 -22.68
N CYS A 411 26.70 -30.15 -21.41
CA CYS A 411 25.56 -30.01 -20.53
C CYS A 411 25.92 -29.25 -19.25
N ASP A 412 27.19 -28.88 -19.03
CA ASP A 412 27.65 -28.25 -17.80
C ASP A 412 27.24 -26.78 -17.70
N MET A 413 26.43 -26.45 -16.69
CA MET A 413 26.00 -25.07 -16.44
C MET A 413 27.09 -24.18 -15.84
N SER A 414 28.22 -24.74 -15.39
CA SER A 414 29.35 -23.95 -14.86
C SER A 414 29.88 -22.93 -15.87
N VAL A 415 29.68 -23.17 -17.17
CA VAL A 415 29.99 -22.26 -18.28
C VAL A 415 29.24 -20.92 -18.14
N PHE A 416 28.04 -20.91 -17.58
CA PHE A 416 27.20 -19.71 -17.47
C PHE A 416 27.36 -18.94 -16.15
N GLN A 417 28.15 -19.45 -15.20
CA GLN A 417 28.40 -18.78 -13.90
C GLN A 417 29.46 -17.66 -14.00
N LYS A 418 30.23 -17.57 -15.09
CA LYS A 418 31.34 -16.62 -15.26
C LYS A 418 31.01 -15.33 -16.02
N GLY A 419 29.73 -14.97 -16.11
CA GLY A 419 29.30 -13.63 -16.58
C GLY A 419 28.77 -13.54 -18.01
N ASN A 420 28.80 -14.62 -18.78
CA ASN A 420 28.06 -14.74 -20.05
C ASN A 420 27.00 -15.81 -19.94
N SER A 421 25.80 -15.49 -20.38
CA SER A 421 24.64 -16.28 -20.04
C SER A 421 23.65 -16.46 -21.16
N GLU A 422 24.00 -16.00 -22.34
CA GLU A 422 23.13 -16.07 -23.50
C GLU A 422 23.36 -17.37 -24.26
N ILE A 423 22.31 -18.18 -24.39
CA ILE A 423 22.31 -19.27 -25.38
C ILE A 423 21.69 -18.76 -26.67
N SER A 424 22.36 -19.01 -27.79
CA SER A 424 21.85 -18.70 -29.12
C SER A 424 21.36 -19.96 -29.81
N MET A 425 20.19 -19.88 -30.45
CA MET A 425 19.64 -20.96 -31.26
C MET A 425 19.40 -20.48 -32.69
N ASN A 426 19.83 -21.31 -33.64
CA ASN A 426 19.61 -21.12 -35.07
C ASN A 426 18.84 -22.31 -35.62
N ILE A 427 17.81 -22.06 -36.44
CA ILE A 427 17.10 -23.09 -37.22
C ILE A 427 17.13 -22.67 -38.69
N SER A 428 17.68 -23.53 -39.55
CA SER A 428 17.66 -23.34 -41.00
C SER A 428 16.23 -23.46 -41.53
N ARG A 429 15.79 -22.49 -42.35
CA ARG A 429 14.48 -22.58 -43.02
C ARG A 429 14.44 -23.69 -44.07
N VAL A 430 15.59 -24.01 -44.66
CA VAL A 430 15.75 -25.07 -45.65
C VAL A 430 16.31 -26.30 -44.94
N GLY A 431 15.51 -27.36 -44.89
CA GLY A 431 15.91 -28.62 -44.27
C GLY A 431 15.97 -28.62 -42.74
N GLY A 432 15.52 -27.59 -42.02
CA GLY A 432 15.23 -27.70 -40.58
C GLY A 432 16.41 -27.92 -39.63
N LYS A 433 17.65 -27.93 -40.12
CA LYS A 433 18.84 -28.12 -39.29
C LYS A 433 18.97 -27.03 -38.25
N PHE A 434 19.18 -27.41 -36.99
CA PHE A 434 19.37 -26.46 -35.90
C PHE A 434 20.67 -26.68 -35.13
N ALA A 435 21.14 -25.60 -34.53
CA ALA A 435 22.29 -25.59 -33.62
C ALA A 435 22.02 -24.62 -32.48
N ILE A 436 22.43 -25.02 -31.27
CA ILE A 436 22.35 -24.24 -30.04
C ILE A 436 23.79 -24.03 -29.55
N THR A 437 24.19 -22.78 -29.30
CA THR A 437 25.56 -22.39 -28.92
C THR A 437 25.59 -21.52 -27.66
N SER A 438 26.70 -21.55 -26.92
CA SER A 438 26.91 -20.77 -25.69
C SER A 438 27.27 -19.29 -25.93
N GLU A 439 27.68 -18.93 -27.16
CA GLU A 439 27.93 -17.56 -27.62
C GLU A 439 27.68 -17.47 -29.14
N GLY A 440 27.17 -16.34 -29.62
CA GLY A 440 27.31 -15.93 -31.04
C GLY A 440 26.28 -16.40 -32.09
N ARG A 441 26.28 -15.67 -33.22
CA ARG A 441 25.39 -15.83 -34.39
C ARG A 441 26.00 -16.81 -35.38
N VAL A 442 25.49 -18.04 -35.46
CA VAL A 442 25.83 -18.96 -36.55
C VAL A 442 25.11 -18.55 -37.84
N GLY A 443 25.66 -17.54 -38.52
CA GLY A 443 25.18 -17.07 -39.83
C GLY A 443 25.58 -17.97 -41.00
N THR A 444 26.57 -18.84 -40.82
CA THR A 444 27.07 -19.74 -41.85
C THR A 444 27.67 -20.98 -41.18
N TRP A 445 27.39 -22.18 -41.71
CA TRP A 445 28.15 -23.40 -41.41
C TRP A 445 29.58 -23.25 -41.97
N SER A 446 30.37 -22.32 -41.45
CA SER A 446 31.74 -22.06 -41.82
C SER A 446 32.65 -22.48 -40.68
N LYS A 447 33.69 -23.21 -41.05
CA LYS A 447 34.57 -24.07 -40.25
C LYS A 447 35.46 -23.35 -39.21
N ASN A 448 35.19 -22.10 -38.85
CA ASN A 448 36.03 -21.30 -37.97
C ASN A 448 35.21 -20.64 -36.84
N CYS A 449 35.14 -21.30 -35.69
CA CYS A 449 34.79 -20.68 -34.41
C CYS A 449 35.66 -21.35 -33.33
N GLU A 450 36.70 -20.67 -32.85
CA GLU A 450 37.53 -21.15 -31.72
C GLU A 450 36.92 -20.80 -30.35
N THR A 451 35.82 -20.02 -30.30
CA THR A 451 35.18 -19.55 -29.05
C THR A 451 33.71 -19.94 -28.86
N GLU A 452 32.99 -20.41 -29.89
CA GLU A 452 31.58 -20.81 -29.77
C GLU A 452 31.48 -22.31 -29.44
N GLN A 453 30.97 -22.65 -28.25
CA GLN A 453 30.74 -24.05 -27.88
C GLN A 453 29.37 -24.51 -28.39
N LEU A 454 29.36 -25.54 -29.23
CA LEU A 454 28.13 -26.21 -29.67
C LEU A 454 27.55 -26.99 -28.48
N LEU A 455 26.31 -26.67 -28.08
CA LEU A 455 25.63 -27.29 -26.95
C LEU A 455 24.70 -28.42 -27.40
N ALA A 456 23.92 -28.16 -28.46
CA ALA A 456 23.02 -29.16 -29.05
C ALA A 456 22.83 -28.94 -30.55
N SER A 457 22.53 -30.01 -31.28
CA SER A 457 22.21 -29.97 -32.71
C SER A 457 21.20 -31.04 -33.11
N GLY A 458 20.60 -30.87 -34.29
CA GLY A 458 19.67 -31.82 -34.88
C GLY A 458 18.95 -31.24 -36.09
N GLU A 459 17.89 -31.91 -36.53
CA GLU A 459 17.03 -31.46 -37.63
C GLU A 459 15.56 -31.49 -37.20
N ILE A 460 14.84 -30.37 -37.32
CA ILE A 460 13.42 -30.28 -36.97
C ILE A 460 12.54 -30.05 -38.19
N LYS A 461 11.48 -30.84 -38.33
CA LYS A 461 10.53 -30.73 -39.44
C LYS A 461 9.09 -31.05 -39.02
N ALA A 462 8.13 -30.46 -39.71
CA ALA A 462 6.74 -30.88 -39.60
C ALA A 462 6.55 -32.19 -40.39
N VAL A 463 5.85 -33.15 -39.80
CA VAL A 463 5.53 -34.45 -40.40
C VAL A 463 4.03 -34.68 -40.33
N ASP A 464 3.53 -35.64 -41.11
CA ASP A 464 2.12 -36.02 -41.03
C ASP A 464 1.79 -36.67 -39.68
N LYS A 465 0.48 -36.77 -39.38
CA LYS A 465 -0.01 -37.17 -38.07
C LYS A 465 0.58 -38.52 -37.65
N MET A 466 1.20 -38.52 -36.47
CA MET A 466 1.81 -39.68 -35.85
C MET A 466 0.77 -40.77 -35.61
N SER A 467 0.94 -41.94 -36.24
CA SER A 467 0.21 -43.17 -35.93
C SER A 467 0.90 -43.87 -34.76
N VAL A 468 0.29 -43.85 -33.57
CA VAL A 468 0.83 -44.50 -32.37
C VAL A 468 0.19 -45.87 -32.23
N ASN A 469 1.01 -46.93 -32.19
CA ASN A 469 0.56 -48.26 -31.80
C ASN A 469 0.95 -48.47 -30.34
N ILE A 470 -0.01 -48.41 -29.43
CA ILE A 470 0.23 -48.59 -27.99
C ILE A 470 0.41 -50.09 -27.73
N PRO A 471 1.53 -50.54 -27.15
CA PRO A 471 1.74 -51.95 -26.84
C PRO A 471 0.73 -52.48 -25.81
N GLU A 472 0.25 -53.71 -26.00
CA GLU A 472 -0.51 -54.45 -24.98
C GLU A 472 0.40 -55.46 -24.28
N TRP A 473 1.07 -55.05 -23.20
CA TRP A 473 1.88 -55.95 -22.37
C TRP A 473 1.05 -56.60 -21.26
N LYS A 474 1.20 -57.92 -21.07
CA LYS A 474 0.31 -58.71 -20.20
C LYS A 474 0.97 -59.29 -18.95
N THR A 475 2.30 -59.43 -18.94
CA THR A 475 3.03 -60.12 -17.87
C THR A 475 3.83 -59.13 -17.02
N GLU A 476 3.26 -58.69 -15.90
CA GLU A 476 3.94 -57.82 -14.93
C GLU A 476 4.99 -58.63 -14.12
N ILE A 477 6.20 -58.10 -14.03
CA ILE A 477 7.33 -58.67 -13.27
C ILE A 477 7.48 -57.96 -11.92
N GLY A 478 7.12 -56.69 -11.83
CA GLY A 478 7.12 -55.93 -10.58
C GLY A 478 7.07 -54.42 -10.80
N THR A 479 7.00 -53.66 -9.71
CA THR A 479 6.93 -52.20 -9.74
C THR A 479 8.14 -51.57 -9.06
N LEU A 480 8.67 -50.50 -9.65
CA LEU A 480 9.82 -49.73 -9.19
C LEU A 480 9.36 -48.34 -8.75
N GLU A 481 9.80 -47.91 -7.56
CA GLU A 481 9.69 -46.51 -7.14
C GLU A 481 10.69 -45.65 -7.93
N PHE A 482 10.17 -44.85 -8.85
CA PHE A 482 10.98 -44.10 -9.82
C PHE A 482 11.88 -43.06 -9.13
N GLU A 483 11.38 -42.44 -8.05
CA GLU A 483 12.13 -41.45 -7.27
C GLU A 483 13.32 -42.04 -6.52
N ALA A 484 13.13 -43.19 -5.87
CA ALA A 484 14.18 -43.89 -5.13
C ALA A 484 15.34 -44.27 -6.07
N TYR A 485 14.99 -44.68 -7.29
CA TYR A 485 15.95 -44.98 -8.34
C TYR A 485 16.78 -43.76 -8.73
N LEU A 486 16.13 -42.63 -9.04
CA LEU A 486 16.83 -41.40 -9.42
C LEU A 486 17.76 -40.89 -8.31
N LYS A 487 17.33 -40.96 -7.03
CA LYS A 487 18.18 -40.63 -5.87
C LYS A 487 19.43 -41.50 -5.81
N ASN A 488 19.31 -42.80 -6.07
CA ASN A 488 20.47 -43.72 -6.09
C ASN A 488 21.48 -43.34 -7.18
N LEU A 489 20.99 -42.88 -8.34
CA LEU A 489 21.81 -42.33 -9.41
C LEU A 489 22.31 -40.90 -9.16
N LYS A 490 22.09 -40.33 -7.97
CA LYS A 490 22.48 -38.95 -7.61
C LYS A 490 21.78 -37.85 -8.41
N TYR A 491 20.65 -38.15 -9.06
CA TYR A 491 19.77 -37.12 -9.59
C TYR A 491 19.08 -36.39 -8.44
N SER A 492 18.93 -35.08 -8.56
CA SER A 492 18.02 -34.33 -7.70
C SER A 492 16.57 -34.79 -7.94
N VAL A 493 15.87 -35.03 -6.84
CA VAL A 493 14.44 -35.34 -6.84
C VAL A 493 13.72 -34.14 -6.24
N HIS A 494 12.72 -33.63 -6.95
CA HIS A 494 11.94 -32.45 -6.58
C HIS A 494 10.57 -32.88 -6.07
N GLU A 495 9.95 -32.06 -5.22
CA GLU A 495 8.58 -32.29 -4.71
C GLU A 495 7.50 -32.37 -5.81
N ASN A 496 7.83 -31.97 -7.05
CA ASN A 496 6.92 -31.93 -8.19
C ASN A 496 7.27 -32.95 -9.30
N GLN A 497 7.75 -34.13 -8.94
CA GLN A 497 8.04 -35.18 -9.91
C GLN A 497 6.75 -35.65 -10.63
N CYS A 498 6.83 -35.84 -11.96
CA CYS A 498 5.66 -36.17 -12.78
C CYS A 498 5.41 -37.68 -12.92
N LEU A 499 6.43 -38.51 -12.66
CA LEU A 499 6.35 -39.96 -12.74
C LEU A 499 6.75 -40.54 -11.37
N SER A 500 5.82 -41.25 -10.72
CA SER A 500 6.03 -41.79 -9.37
C SER A 500 6.53 -43.24 -9.39
N HIS A 501 5.93 -44.07 -10.25
CA HIS A 501 6.22 -45.50 -10.33
C HIS A 501 6.43 -45.92 -11.79
N LEU A 502 7.26 -46.95 -11.98
CA LEU A 502 7.38 -47.69 -13.24
C LEU A 502 7.02 -49.15 -12.99
N THR A 503 6.09 -49.67 -13.76
CA THR A 503 5.78 -51.09 -13.79
C THR A 503 6.65 -51.77 -14.83
N LYS A 504 7.42 -52.77 -14.39
CA LYS A 504 8.26 -53.61 -15.24
C LYS A 504 7.45 -54.80 -15.75
N TYR A 505 7.44 -54.95 -17.07
CA TYR A 505 6.92 -56.09 -17.81
C TYR A 505 8.09 -56.90 -18.38
N LEU A 506 7.80 -58.08 -18.92
CA LEU A 506 8.82 -58.89 -19.62
C LEU A 506 9.39 -58.15 -20.83
N GLU A 507 8.53 -57.40 -21.51
CA GLU A 507 8.82 -56.67 -22.74
C GLU A 507 9.45 -55.28 -22.49
N GLY A 508 9.37 -54.73 -21.27
CA GLY A 508 9.87 -53.39 -20.99
C GLY A 508 9.30 -52.72 -19.75
N TYR A 509 9.21 -51.40 -19.76
CA TYR A 509 8.76 -50.58 -18.63
C TYR A 509 7.63 -49.66 -19.03
N THR A 510 6.57 -49.60 -18.22
CA THR A 510 5.45 -48.67 -18.41
C THR A 510 5.26 -47.78 -17.19
N GLY A 511 4.76 -46.58 -17.41
CA GLY A 511 4.39 -45.66 -16.33
C GLY A 511 3.43 -44.58 -16.79
N GLU A 512 2.92 -43.82 -15.83
CA GLU A 512 2.03 -42.69 -16.10
C GLU A 512 2.72 -41.38 -15.73
N ILE A 513 2.90 -40.50 -16.72
CA ILE A 513 3.46 -39.16 -16.53
C ILE A 513 2.29 -38.20 -16.26
N LEU A 514 2.20 -37.72 -15.03
CA LEU A 514 1.24 -36.71 -14.60
C LEU A 514 1.55 -35.35 -15.24
N SER A 515 0.51 -34.59 -15.57
CA SER A 515 0.70 -33.27 -16.15
C SER A 515 0.99 -32.19 -15.11
N LYS A 516 2.00 -31.37 -15.41
CA LYS A 516 2.29 -30.11 -14.72
C LYS A 516 2.20 -28.89 -15.64
N GLY A 517 1.59 -29.05 -16.82
CA GLY A 517 1.39 -27.95 -17.77
C GLY A 517 2.63 -27.55 -18.58
N ARG A 518 3.73 -28.31 -18.52
CA ARG A 518 4.99 -28.00 -19.23
C ARG A 518 5.46 -29.18 -20.08
N THR A 519 5.61 -28.96 -21.38
CA THR A 519 6.16 -29.96 -22.32
C THR A 519 7.57 -30.42 -21.97
N PHE A 520 8.34 -29.55 -21.28
CA PHE A 520 9.65 -29.92 -20.71
C PHE A 520 9.56 -31.16 -19.80
N ASP A 521 8.59 -31.19 -18.88
CA ASP A 521 8.47 -32.29 -17.90
C ASP A 521 8.15 -33.62 -18.59
N LEU A 522 7.29 -33.59 -19.61
CA LEU A 522 6.99 -34.76 -20.43
C LEU A 522 8.25 -35.34 -21.09
N ILE A 523 9.04 -34.49 -21.74
CA ILE A 523 10.26 -34.93 -22.45
C ILE A 523 11.30 -35.46 -21.46
N ASP A 524 11.51 -34.76 -20.34
CA ASP A 524 12.49 -35.12 -19.32
C ASP A 524 12.17 -36.48 -18.68
N ASN A 525 10.91 -36.70 -18.31
CA ASN A 525 10.49 -37.97 -17.71
C ASN A 525 10.60 -39.13 -18.71
N CYS A 526 10.20 -38.94 -19.98
CA CYS A 526 10.43 -39.95 -21.02
C CYS A 526 11.91 -40.33 -21.12
N LEU A 527 12.81 -39.36 -21.25
CA LEU A 527 14.24 -39.59 -21.37
C LEU A 527 14.85 -40.30 -20.15
N LYS A 528 14.36 -40.00 -18.94
CA LYS A 528 14.80 -40.64 -17.69
C LYS A 528 14.36 -42.12 -17.58
N VAL A 529 13.27 -42.55 -18.22
CA VAL A 529 12.89 -43.98 -18.24
C VAL A 529 13.99 -44.85 -18.87
N VAL A 530 14.68 -44.36 -19.91
CA VAL A 530 15.79 -45.11 -20.54
C VAL A 530 17.01 -45.24 -19.62
N VAL A 531 17.24 -44.23 -18.78
CA VAL A 531 18.39 -44.22 -17.86
C VAL A 531 18.26 -45.38 -16.85
N ILE A 532 17.04 -45.70 -16.42
CA ILE A 532 16.75 -46.76 -15.45
C ILE A 532 17.14 -48.16 -15.94
N ASP A 533 16.99 -48.41 -17.23
CA ASP A 533 17.32 -49.71 -17.81
C ASP A 533 18.83 -49.86 -18.05
N ARG A 534 19.52 -48.76 -18.35
CA ARG A 534 20.93 -48.78 -18.78
C ARG A 534 21.94 -48.54 -17.69
N SER A 535 21.57 -47.79 -16.67
CA SER A 535 22.43 -47.67 -15.51
C SER A 535 22.40 -48.99 -14.76
N ASP A 536 23.55 -49.61 -14.53
CA ASP A 536 23.71 -50.77 -13.63
C ASP A 536 23.42 -50.41 -12.15
N TYR A 537 22.46 -49.53 -11.90
CA TYR A 537 22.04 -48.96 -10.61
C TYR A 537 23.14 -48.20 -9.85
N LYS A 538 24.32 -48.00 -10.46
CA LYS A 538 25.51 -47.49 -9.76
C LYS A 538 26.03 -46.16 -10.28
N ARG A 539 25.82 -45.84 -11.57
CA ARG A 539 26.44 -44.69 -12.21
C ARG A 539 25.39 -43.85 -12.94
N PRO A 540 25.37 -42.51 -12.75
CA PRO A 540 24.45 -41.66 -13.49
C PRO A 540 24.78 -41.67 -14.97
N GLU A 541 23.78 -41.87 -15.81
CA GLU A 541 23.90 -41.65 -17.26
C GLU A 541 22.99 -40.51 -17.71
N VAL A 542 23.42 -39.76 -18.72
CA VAL A 542 22.64 -38.69 -19.36
C VAL A 542 22.39 -39.05 -20.83
N PRO A 543 21.14 -38.95 -21.33
CA PRO A 543 20.85 -39.08 -22.75
C PRO A 543 21.58 -38.01 -23.56
N TYR A 544 22.42 -38.40 -24.51
CA TYR A 544 23.17 -37.47 -25.35
C TYR A 544 22.80 -37.54 -26.84
N PHE A 545 22.07 -38.59 -27.26
CA PHE A 545 21.64 -38.72 -28.65
C PHE A 545 20.28 -39.41 -28.74
N VAL A 546 19.42 -38.91 -29.63
CA VAL A 546 18.14 -39.53 -30.00
C VAL A 546 18.00 -39.49 -31.51
N GLN A 547 17.81 -40.64 -32.16
CA GLN A 547 17.75 -40.69 -33.62
C GLN A 547 16.50 -40.01 -34.16
N ASN A 548 15.35 -40.26 -33.54
CA ASN A 548 14.08 -39.69 -34.00
C ASN A 548 13.17 -39.44 -32.79
N ILE A 549 12.67 -38.22 -32.66
CA ILE A 549 11.69 -37.79 -31.68
C ILE A 549 10.49 -37.26 -32.45
N VAL A 550 9.30 -37.83 -32.26
CA VAL A 550 8.09 -37.36 -32.93
C VAL A 550 7.08 -36.92 -31.87
N PHE A 551 6.65 -35.67 -31.95
CA PHE A 551 5.64 -35.05 -31.09
C PHE A 551 4.29 -35.04 -31.81
N ASN A 552 3.26 -35.52 -31.13
CA ASN A 552 1.88 -35.27 -31.51
C ASN A 552 1.41 -33.98 -30.81
N MET A 553 1.33 -32.88 -31.57
CA MET A 553 1.08 -31.56 -31.00
C MET A 553 -0.31 -31.41 -30.37
N ASP A 554 -1.30 -32.19 -30.78
CA ASP A 554 -2.62 -32.20 -30.14
C ASP A 554 -2.55 -32.85 -28.76
N SER A 555 -1.92 -34.03 -28.67
CA SER A 555 -1.73 -34.72 -27.39
C SER A 555 -0.77 -33.98 -26.44
N VAL A 556 0.21 -33.24 -26.96
CA VAL A 556 1.05 -32.33 -26.16
C VAL A 556 0.22 -31.17 -25.59
N LYS A 557 -0.73 -30.62 -26.34
CA LYS A 557 -1.65 -29.59 -25.83
C LYS A 557 -2.56 -30.15 -24.73
N GLU A 558 -3.13 -31.33 -24.95
CA GLU A 558 -3.96 -32.01 -23.92
C GLU A 558 -3.15 -32.28 -22.65
N TYR A 559 -1.90 -32.72 -22.80
CA TYR A 559 -0.98 -32.85 -21.67
C TYR A 559 -0.82 -31.51 -20.96
N ASN A 560 -0.47 -30.43 -21.66
CA ASN A 560 -0.32 -29.12 -21.04
C ASN A 560 -1.62 -28.57 -20.40
N GLN A 561 -2.79 -29.13 -20.71
CA GLN A 561 -4.09 -28.80 -20.10
C GLN A 561 -4.47 -29.69 -18.90
N GLY A 562 -3.60 -30.62 -18.50
CA GLY A 562 -3.78 -31.44 -17.29
C GLY A 562 -3.97 -32.93 -17.53
N LYS A 563 -4.00 -33.40 -18.78
CA LYS A 563 -4.16 -34.84 -19.09
C LYS A 563 -2.84 -35.59 -18.86
N SER A 564 -2.88 -36.69 -18.12
CA SER A 564 -1.73 -37.57 -17.97
C SER A 564 -1.43 -38.34 -19.26
N VAL A 565 -0.18 -38.79 -19.41
CA VAL A 565 0.28 -39.54 -20.58
C VAL A 565 0.93 -40.84 -20.12
N GLN A 566 0.44 -41.97 -20.62
CA GLN A 566 1.08 -43.26 -20.43
C GLN A 566 2.31 -43.37 -21.33
N VAL A 567 3.42 -43.82 -20.75
CA VAL A 567 4.70 -44.02 -21.42
C VAL A 567 5.11 -45.48 -21.35
N PHE A 568 5.59 -46.01 -22.48
CA PHE A 568 6.12 -47.36 -22.63
C PHE A 568 7.56 -47.24 -23.12
N TYR A 569 8.48 -47.99 -22.54
CA TYR A 569 9.86 -48.12 -23.00
C TYR A 569 10.19 -49.58 -23.25
N ASP A 570 10.52 -49.89 -24.50
CA ASP A 570 10.93 -51.20 -24.98
C ASP A 570 12.48 -51.24 -25.10
N PRO A 571 13.18 -52.00 -24.24
CA PRO A 571 14.63 -52.13 -24.28
C PRO A 571 15.17 -52.82 -25.53
N GLU A 572 14.42 -53.76 -26.12
CA GLU A 572 14.87 -54.54 -27.29
C GLU A 572 14.90 -53.66 -28.54
N THR A 573 13.85 -52.88 -28.76
CA THR A 573 13.77 -51.94 -29.89
C THR A 573 14.41 -50.58 -29.58
N ASN A 574 14.68 -50.29 -28.30
CA ASN A 574 15.18 -49.00 -27.81
C ASN A 574 14.25 -47.85 -28.25
N GLU A 575 12.96 -48.03 -27.97
CA GLU A 575 11.89 -47.10 -28.32
C GLU A 575 11.08 -46.69 -27.09
N ILE A 576 10.82 -45.40 -26.97
CA ILE A 576 9.79 -44.85 -26.08
C ILE A 576 8.54 -44.59 -26.91
N ILE A 577 7.40 -45.06 -26.43
CA ILE A 577 6.09 -44.89 -27.06
C ILE A 577 5.14 -44.25 -26.06
N SER A 578 4.51 -43.15 -26.47
CA SER A 578 3.39 -42.54 -25.76
C SER A 578 2.44 -41.88 -26.75
N SER A 579 1.26 -41.48 -26.28
CA SER A 579 0.28 -40.74 -27.11
C SER A 579 0.79 -39.37 -27.57
N ALA A 580 1.69 -38.75 -26.79
CA ALA A 580 2.19 -37.39 -27.03
C ALA A 580 3.57 -37.36 -27.69
N VAL A 581 4.45 -38.31 -27.38
CA VAL A 581 5.82 -38.37 -27.91
C VAL A 581 6.31 -39.80 -28.12
N THR A 582 6.97 -40.05 -29.25
CA THR A 582 7.77 -41.26 -29.48
C THR A 582 9.23 -40.91 -29.67
N MET A 583 10.13 -41.72 -29.11
CA MET A 583 11.58 -41.53 -29.24
C MET A 583 12.23 -42.85 -29.64
N LYS A 584 13.15 -42.83 -30.62
CA LYS A 584 13.82 -44.04 -31.12
C LYS A 584 15.34 -43.94 -31.03
N LYS A 585 15.97 -45.07 -30.75
CA LYS A 585 17.42 -45.27 -30.70
C LYS A 585 18.14 -44.25 -29.81
N ILE A 586 17.74 -44.21 -28.54
CA ILE A 586 18.33 -43.31 -27.55
C ILE A 586 19.71 -43.85 -27.16
N LYS A 587 20.70 -42.96 -27.05
CA LYS A 587 22.03 -43.28 -26.50
C LYS A 587 22.28 -42.41 -25.28
N THR A 588 22.79 -43.07 -24.26
CA THR A 588 23.15 -42.49 -22.97
C THR A 588 24.67 -42.55 -22.81
N LYS A 589 25.21 -41.65 -22.00
CA LYS A 589 26.64 -41.62 -21.68
C LYS A 589 26.77 -41.45 -20.16
N GLU A 590 27.70 -42.19 -19.58
CA GLU A 590 28.06 -42.04 -18.18
C GLU A 590 28.46 -40.59 -17.87
N PHE A 591 27.85 -40.01 -16.84
CA PHE A 591 28.21 -38.71 -16.30
C PHE A 591 29.26 -38.93 -15.22
N LEU A 592 30.50 -38.56 -15.52
CA LEU A 592 31.60 -38.67 -14.57
C LEU A 592 31.36 -37.66 -13.45
N LEU A 593 31.04 -38.18 -12.26
CA LEU A 593 31.11 -37.43 -11.04
C LEU A 593 32.59 -37.18 -10.75
N ASP A 594 32.96 -35.93 -10.50
CA ASP A 594 34.29 -35.64 -9.97
C ASP A 594 34.46 -36.49 -8.70
N ASN A 595 35.46 -37.39 -8.68
CA ASN A 595 35.75 -38.16 -7.48
C ASN A 595 36.00 -37.16 -6.33
N PRO A 596 35.45 -37.40 -5.13
CA PRO A 596 35.54 -36.46 -4.01
C PRO A 596 36.97 -36.07 -3.66
#